data_AF-A0A7I7QHK6-F1
#
_entry.id   AF-A0A7I7QHK6-F1
#
_cell.length_a   1.000
_cell.length_b   1.000
_cell.length_c   1.000
_cell.angle_alpha   90.00
_cell.angle_beta   90.00
_cell.angle_gamma   90.00
#
_symmetry.space_group_name_H-M   'P 1'
#
loop_
_entity.id
_entity.type
_entity.pdbx_description
1 polymer ?
#
loop_
_entity_poly.entity_id
_entity_poly.type
_entity_poly.pdbx_seq_one_letter_code
_entity_poly.pdbx_strand_id
1 'polypeptide(L)'
;MQARISAPALRQLRSIASLVGIDLSTAINTLMASRHPPRHTTRALTVGQLEFNDWDVCELRPASPSGKHVLAVHGGAFVCEATALHWRDYAAIARQTSATVVVPTYPLAPHCTARIVIPQIADLITWMIGENEARAVRSQIYHQLLGY
;
A
#
# COMPACT_ATOMS: atom_id res chain seq x y z
N MET A 1 19.22 15.93 16.43
CA MET A 1 19.20 17.26 15.78
C MET A 1 17.84 17.44 15.11
N GLN A 2 16.85 18.05 15.77
CA GLN A 2 15.50 18.26 15.22
C GLN A 2 15.49 19.58 14.44
N ALA A 3 15.24 19.54 13.14
CA ALA A 3 15.06 20.74 12.33
C ALA A 3 13.70 21.38 12.71
N ARG A 4 13.73 22.48 13.46
CA ARG A 4 12.56 23.32 13.71
C ARG A 4 12.37 24.25 12.52
N ILE A 5 11.52 23.85 11.57
CA ILE A 5 11.05 24.76 10.52
C ILE A 5 10.14 25.80 11.19
N SER A 6 10.49 27.07 11.09
CA SER A 6 9.74 28.15 11.72
C SER A 6 8.40 28.37 10.99
N ALA A 7 7.34 28.72 11.73
CA ALA A 7 6.02 29.00 11.15
C ALA A 7 6.03 30.05 10.01
N PRO A 8 6.88 31.10 10.03
CA PRO A 8 7.03 32.02 8.90
C PRO A 8 7.60 31.35 7.64
N ALA A 9 8.60 30.48 7.79
CA ALA A 9 9.19 29.75 6.67
C ALA A 9 8.16 28.79 6.02
N LEU A 10 7.36 28.12 6.84
CA LEU A 10 6.27 27.26 6.37
C LEU A 10 5.19 28.06 5.61
N ARG A 11 4.88 29.29 6.04
CA ARG A 11 3.93 30.19 5.35
C ARG A 11 4.43 30.63 3.98
N GLN A 12 5.71 30.94 3.84
CA GLN A 12 6.29 31.29 2.52
C GLN A 12 6.28 30.08 1.58
N LEU A 13 6.63 28.89 2.08
CA LEU A 13 6.56 27.65 1.31
C LEU A 13 5.13 27.31 0.85
N ARG A 14 4.12 27.52 1.72
CA ARG A 14 2.70 27.41 1.34
C ARG A 14 2.34 28.35 0.19
N SER A 15 2.78 29.61 0.28
CA SER A 15 2.44 30.65 -0.69
C SER A 15 3.00 30.37 -2.09
N ILE A 16 4.15 29.71 -2.19
CA ILE A 16 4.78 29.35 -3.47
C ILE A 16 4.09 28.12 -4.07
N ALA A 17 3.76 27.11 -3.25
CA ALA A 17 3.05 25.91 -3.69
C ALA A 17 1.62 26.22 -4.18
N SER A 18 0.88 27.05 -3.43
CA SER A 18 -0.47 27.47 -3.82
C SER A 18 -0.50 28.31 -5.09
N LEU A 19 0.60 29.00 -5.42
CA LEU A 19 0.72 29.80 -6.64
C LEU A 19 0.70 28.91 -7.92
N VAL A 20 1.04 27.64 -7.77
CA VAL A 20 1.00 26.60 -8.83
C VAL A 20 -0.32 25.81 -8.77
N GLY A 21 -1.24 26.15 -7.87
CA GLY A 21 -2.55 25.47 -7.74
C GLY A 21 -2.52 24.13 -7.00
N ILE A 22 -1.38 23.76 -6.40
CA ILE A 22 -1.20 22.53 -5.62
C ILE A 22 -1.01 22.91 -4.15
N ASP A 23 -1.81 22.35 -3.23
CA ASP A 23 -1.60 22.60 -1.79
C ASP A 23 -0.23 22.07 -1.33
N LEU A 24 0.38 22.73 -0.35
CA LEU A 24 1.69 22.34 0.19
C LEU A 24 1.70 20.89 0.69
N SER A 25 0.59 20.41 1.26
CA SER A 25 0.49 19.01 1.73
C SER A 25 0.57 18.02 0.57
N THR A 26 -0.07 18.32 -0.55
CA THR A 26 0.02 17.55 -1.79
C THR A 26 1.46 17.56 -2.32
N ALA A 27 2.12 18.71 -2.37
CA ALA A 27 3.50 18.81 -2.83
C ALA A 27 4.47 17.97 -1.98
N ILE A 28 4.32 18.00 -0.64
CA ILE A 28 5.11 17.17 0.27
C ILE A 28 4.82 15.67 0.06
N ASN A 29 3.56 15.30 -0.14
CA ASN A 29 3.18 13.91 -0.43
C ASN A 29 3.77 13.41 -1.74
N THR A 30 3.74 14.23 -2.80
CA THR A 30 4.34 13.89 -4.09
C THR A 30 5.85 13.68 -3.98
N LEU A 31 6.54 14.48 -3.18
CA LEU A 31 7.98 14.30 -2.98
C LEU A 31 8.31 12.95 -2.28
N MET A 32 7.45 12.50 -1.38
CA MET A 32 7.62 11.24 -0.66
C MET A 32 6.92 10.05 -1.33
N ALA A 33 6.29 10.27 -2.48
CA ALA A 33 5.54 9.27 -3.23
C ALA A 33 6.49 8.20 -3.80
N SER A 34 6.05 6.94 -3.73
CA SER A 34 6.74 5.82 -4.35
C SER A 34 5.75 4.73 -4.71
N ARG A 35 5.80 4.26 -5.96
CA ARG A 35 4.98 3.12 -6.43
C ARG A 35 5.40 1.80 -5.80
N HIS A 36 6.65 1.70 -5.35
CA HIS A 36 7.19 0.48 -4.77
C HIS A 36 7.73 0.76 -3.37
N PRO A 37 7.70 -0.24 -2.47
CA PRO A 37 8.24 -0.05 -1.15
C PRO A 37 9.74 0.28 -1.19
N PRO A 38 10.19 1.36 -0.54
CA PRO A 38 11.61 1.62 -0.40
C PRO A 38 12.30 0.46 0.32
N ARG A 39 13.46 0.00 -0.18
CA ARG A 39 14.14 -1.22 0.32
C ARG A 39 14.36 -1.27 1.84
N HIS A 40 14.50 -0.13 2.50
CA HIS A 40 14.72 -0.06 3.95
C HIS A 40 13.44 -0.31 4.77
N THR A 41 12.24 -0.13 4.20
CA THR A 41 10.98 -0.32 4.93
C THR A 41 10.61 -1.80 5.04
N THR A 42 11.01 -2.63 4.07
CA THR A 42 10.62 -4.04 3.91
C THR A 42 11.59 -5.04 4.49
N ARG A 43 12.51 -4.62 5.36
CA ARG A 43 13.41 -5.54 6.07
C ARG A 43 12.61 -6.66 6.77
N ALA A 44 13.06 -7.90 6.59
CA ALA A 44 12.43 -9.13 7.09
C ALA A 44 11.04 -9.44 6.50
N LEU A 45 10.71 -8.86 5.35
CA LEU A 45 9.53 -9.18 4.55
C LEU A 45 9.97 -9.60 3.15
N THR A 46 9.25 -10.56 2.58
CA THR A 46 9.33 -10.88 1.15
C THR A 46 8.39 -9.95 0.41
N VAL A 47 8.90 -9.23 -0.58
CA VAL A 47 8.11 -8.37 -1.46
C VAL A 47 7.72 -9.17 -2.70
N GLY A 48 6.43 -9.40 -2.89
CA GLY A 48 5.85 -9.95 -4.10
C GLY A 48 5.21 -8.85 -4.95
N GLN A 49 5.07 -9.12 -6.24
CA GLN A 49 4.26 -8.32 -7.14
C GLN A 49 3.39 -9.25 -7.96
N LEU A 50 2.15 -8.84 -8.17
CA LEU A 50 1.22 -9.45 -9.10
C LEU A 50 0.49 -8.34 -9.84
N GLU A 51 -0.13 -8.68 -10.96
CA GLU A 51 -0.97 -7.77 -11.72
C GLU A 51 -2.44 -8.14 -11.49
N PHE A 52 -3.30 -7.13 -11.36
CA PHE A 52 -4.74 -7.31 -11.24
C PHE A 52 -5.45 -6.19 -12.01
N ASN A 53 -6.31 -6.50 -12.97
CA ASN A 53 -7.01 -5.49 -13.78
C ASN A 53 -6.08 -4.38 -14.32
N ASP A 54 -4.94 -4.78 -14.92
CA ASP A 54 -3.95 -3.90 -15.55
C ASP A 54 -3.21 -2.93 -14.60
N TRP A 55 -3.23 -3.18 -13.28
CA TRP A 55 -2.38 -2.47 -12.32
C TRP A 55 -1.53 -3.43 -11.48
N ASP A 56 -0.39 -2.92 -10.99
CA ASP A 56 0.44 -3.68 -10.06
C ASP A 56 -0.20 -3.74 -8.67
N VAL A 57 -0.03 -4.88 -8.02
CA VAL A 57 -0.38 -5.12 -6.63
C VAL A 57 0.86 -5.64 -5.93
N CYS A 58 1.34 -4.88 -4.95
CA CYS A 58 2.49 -5.26 -4.14
C CYS A 58 2.03 -6.10 -2.95
N GLU A 59 2.69 -7.23 -2.70
CA GLU A 59 2.48 -8.04 -1.51
C GLU A 59 3.67 -7.91 -0.56
N LEU A 60 3.41 -7.67 0.72
CA LEU A 60 4.39 -7.69 1.79
C LEU A 60 4.12 -8.92 2.66
N ARG A 61 4.95 -9.94 2.51
CA ARG A 61 4.75 -11.25 3.14
C ARG A 61 5.76 -11.45 4.28
N PRO A 62 5.30 -11.73 5.51
CA PRO A 62 6.20 -12.11 6.60
C PRO A 62 6.74 -13.53 6.39
N ALA A 63 7.85 -13.85 7.06
CA ALA A 63 8.49 -15.17 6.95
C ALA A 63 7.59 -16.34 7.40
N SER A 64 6.72 -16.08 8.39
CA SER A 64 5.73 -17.05 8.89
C SER A 64 4.34 -16.41 8.88
N PRO A 65 3.62 -16.45 7.75
CA PRO A 65 2.30 -15.84 7.63
C PRO A 65 1.25 -16.49 8.54
N SER A 66 0.41 -15.67 9.15
CA SER A 66 -0.72 -16.10 10.00
C SER A 66 -1.93 -16.62 9.22
N GLY A 67 -1.87 -16.61 7.89
CA GLY A 67 -3.00 -16.87 6.99
C GLY A 67 -3.99 -15.71 6.89
N LYS A 68 -3.76 -14.59 7.59
CA LYS A 68 -4.58 -13.38 7.48
C LYS A 68 -4.02 -12.45 6.40
N HIS A 69 -4.91 -11.69 5.78
CA HIS A 69 -4.59 -10.71 4.76
C HIS A 69 -5.11 -9.32 5.15
N VAL A 70 -4.37 -8.28 4.77
CA VAL A 70 -4.76 -6.87 4.96
C VAL A 70 -4.66 -6.17 3.61
N LEU A 71 -5.75 -5.62 3.11
CA LEU A 71 -5.72 -4.73 1.97
C LEU A 71 -5.44 -3.30 2.44
N ALA A 72 -4.32 -2.75 2.00
CA ALA A 72 -3.86 -1.42 2.37
C ALA A 72 -4.06 -0.44 1.20
N VAL A 73 -5.13 0.34 1.28
CA VAL A 73 -5.44 1.41 0.33
C VAL A 73 -4.83 2.71 0.85
N HIS A 74 -3.97 3.34 0.07
CA HIS A 74 -3.27 4.56 0.52
C HIS A 74 -4.15 5.81 0.42
N GLY A 75 -3.85 6.79 1.28
CA GLY A 75 -4.45 8.12 1.18
C GLY A 75 -3.93 8.91 -0.03
N GLY A 76 -4.25 10.21 -0.09
CA GLY A 76 -3.80 11.08 -1.18
C GLY A 76 -4.87 11.43 -2.22
N ALA A 77 -6.15 11.28 -1.85
CA ALA A 77 -7.30 11.74 -2.63
C ALA A 77 -7.38 11.23 -4.09
N PHE A 78 -6.87 10.02 -4.35
CA PHE A 78 -6.76 9.43 -5.69
C PHE A 78 -5.92 10.22 -6.69
N VAL A 79 -5.06 11.13 -6.21
CA VAL A 79 -4.16 11.96 -7.04
C VAL A 79 -2.69 11.82 -6.65
N CYS A 80 -2.39 11.19 -5.51
CA CYS A 80 -1.02 10.92 -5.05
C CYS A 80 -0.83 9.42 -4.79
N GLU A 81 0.34 8.89 -5.12
CA GLU A 81 0.75 7.51 -4.83
C GLU A 81 0.94 7.28 -3.31
N ALA A 82 1.13 6.01 -2.94
CA ALA A 82 1.62 5.65 -1.60
C ALA A 82 2.94 6.38 -1.29
N THR A 83 3.12 6.81 -0.04
CA THR A 83 4.32 7.53 0.38
C THR A 83 5.26 6.56 1.10
N ALA A 84 6.52 6.94 1.28
CA ALA A 84 7.46 6.18 2.11
C ALA A 84 6.92 5.92 3.54
N LEU A 85 6.11 6.85 4.08
CA LEU A 85 5.46 6.67 5.38
C LEU A 85 4.38 5.58 5.33
N HIS A 86 3.53 5.59 4.31
CA HIS A 86 2.57 4.50 4.07
C HIS A 86 3.30 3.14 3.99
N TRP A 87 4.36 3.03 3.19
CA TRP A 87 5.13 1.80 3.05
C TRP A 87 5.75 1.32 4.37
N ARG A 88 6.26 2.24 5.19
CA ARG A 88 6.78 1.92 6.52
C ARG A 88 5.69 1.34 7.42
N ASP A 89 4.50 1.95 7.41
CA ASP A 89 3.39 1.54 8.25
C ASP A 89 2.81 0.18 7.78
N TYR A 90 2.69 -0.03 6.47
CA TYR A 90 2.28 -1.32 5.89
C TYR A 90 3.26 -2.43 6.23
N ALA A 91 4.57 -2.17 6.13
CA ALA A 91 5.58 -3.14 6.55
C ALA A 91 5.54 -3.41 8.07
N ALA A 92 5.21 -2.41 8.89
CA ALA A 92 5.03 -2.60 10.33
C ALA A 92 3.81 -3.49 10.62
N ILE A 93 2.68 -3.27 9.95
CA ILE A 93 1.48 -4.12 10.05
C ILE A 93 1.83 -5.57 9.70
N ALA A 94 2.51 -5.80 8.58
CA ALA A 94 2.89 -7.15 8.14
C ALA A 94 3.75 -7.87 9.20
N ARG A 95 4.74 -7.16 9.78
CA ARG A 95 5.61 -7.73 10.81
C ARG A 95 4.90 -7.99 12.14
N GLN A 96 4.06 -7.06 12.59
CA GLN A 96 3.46 -7.13 13.92
C GLN A 96 2.30 -8.12 14.01
N THR A 97 1.58 -8.31 12.89
CA THR A 97 0.39 -9.17 12.84
C THR A 97 0.65 -10.52 12.17
N SER A 98 1.83 -10.68 11.57
CA SER A 98 2.16 -11.76 10.65
C SER A 98 1.15 -11.90 9.49
N ALA A 99 0.34 -10.88 9.19
CA ALA A 99 -0.54 -10.88 8.04
C ALA A 99 0.23 -10.56 6.75
N THR A 100 -0.24 -11.10 5.63
CA THR A 100 0.20 -10.63 4.30
C THR A 100 -0.50 -9.31 4.00
N VAL A 101 0.27 -8.24 3.78
CA VAL A 101 -0.30 -6.93 3.42
C VAL A 101 -0.25 -6.77 1.91
N VAL A 102 -1.39 -6.46 1.31
CA VAL A 102 -1.60 -6.31 -0.13
C VAL A 102 -1.85 -4.82 -0.41
N VAL A 103 -1.03 -4.22 -1.28
CA VAL A 103 -1.04 -2.78 -1.59
C VAL A 103 -1.24 -2.60 -3.10
N PRO A 104 -2.46 -2.27 -3.57
CA PRO A 104 -2.70 -1.99 -4.98
C PRO A 104 -2.14 -0.62 -5.36
N THR A 105 -1.43 -0.53 -6.49
CA THR A 105 -0.97 0.73 -7.08
C THR A 105 -1.93 1.17 -8.18
N TYR A 106 -3.15 1.50 -7.77
CA TYR A 106 -4.20 1.90 -8.69
C TYR A 106 -3.87 3.20 -9.43
N PRO A 107 -4.34 3.40 -10.68
CA PRO A 107 -4.13 4.60 -11.44
C PRO A 107 -4.83 5.78 -10.76
N LEU A 108 -4.16 6.92 -10.86
CA LEU A 108 -4.55 8.15 -10.20
C LEU A 108 -5.14 9.12 -11.22
N ALA A 109 -5.89 10.11 -10.74
CA ALA A 109 -6.26 11.25 -11.55
C ALA A 109 -5.00 12.02 -12.01
N PRO A 110 -5.03 12.65 -13.19
CA PRO A 110 -6.18 12.79 -14.09
C PRO A 110 -6.41 11.58 -15.02
N HIS A 111 -5.55 10.56 -14.99
CA HIS A 111 -5.60 9.42 -15.91
C HIS A 111 -6.72 8.44 -15.61
N CYS A 112 -7.16 8.36 -14.34
CA CYS A 112 -8.30 7.55 -13.93
C CYS A 112 -9.15 8.28 -12.87
N THR A 113 -10.33 7.74 -12.56
CA THR A 113 -11.25 8.29 -11.55
C THR A 113 -11.56 7.26 -10.48
N ALA A 114 -11.86 7.71 -9.27
CA ALA A 114 -12.31 6.83 -8.18
C ALA A 114 -13.53 5.97 -8.57
N ARG A 115 -14.41 6.47 -9.46
CA ARG A 115 -15.56 5.73 -9.99
C ARG A 115 -15.16 4.45 -10.74
N ILE A 116 -13.99 4.42 -11.36
CA ILE A 116 -13.44 3.25 -12.05
C ILE A 116 -12.62 2.39 -11.08
N VAL A 117 -11.80 3.03 -10.23
CA VAL A 117 -10.90 2.36 -9.29
C VAL A 117 -11.64 1.59 -8.19
N ILE A 118 -12.66 2.19 -7.57
CA ILE A 118 -13.33 1.60 -6.39
C ILE A 118 -13.97 0.24 -6.70
N PRO A 119 -14.73 0.06 -7.81
CA PRO A 119 -15.22 -1.26 -8.19
C PRO A 119 -14.11 -2.31 -8.37
N GLN A 120 -13.01 -1.95 -9.04
CA GLN A 120 -11.88 -2.87 -9.23
C GLN A 120 -11.19 -3.25 -7.92
N ILE A 121 -11.16 -2.35 -6.93
CA ILE A 121 -10.70 -2.68 -5.57
C ILE A 121 -11.66 -3.67 -4.88
N ALA A 122 -12.98 -3.54 -5.09
CA ALA A 122 -13.94 -4.51 -4.56
C ALA A 122 -13.78 -5.90 -5.21
N ASP A 123 -13.49 -5.93 -6.52
CA ASP A 123 -13.16 -7.17 -7.23
C ASP A 123 -11.87 -7.80 -6.68
N LEU A 124 -10.86 -6.98 -6.37
CA LEU A 124 -9.61 -7.45 -5.74
C LEU A 124 -9.88 -8.08 -4.37
N ILE A 125 -10.73 -7.47 -3.54
CA ILE A 125 -11.13 -8.05 -2.25
C ILE A 125 -11.80 -9.40 -2.46
N THR A 126 -12.71 -9.50 -3.42
CA THR A 126 -13.43 -10.74 -3.74
C THR A 126 -12.47 -11.83 -4.19
N TRP A 127 -11.53 -11.50 -5.06
CA TRP A 127 -10.46 -12.40 -5.49
C TRP A 127 -9.59 -12.86 -4.32
N MET A 128 -9.18 -11.95 -3.43
CA MET A 128 -8.37 -12.27 -2.25
C MET A 128 -9.09 -13.25 -1.31
N ILE A 129 -10.40 -13.08 -1.11
CA ILE A 129 -11.21 -14.00 -0.30
C ILE A 129 -11.18 -15.40 -0.91
N GLY A 130 -11.48 -15.52 -2.22
CA GLY A 130 -11.49 -16.81 -2.91
C GLY A 130 -10.12 -17.52 -2.89
N GLU A 131 -9.02 -16.79 -3.11
CA GLU A 131 -7.68 -17.38 -3.07
C GLU A 131 -7.29 -17.82 -1.65
N ASN A 132 -7.70 -17.08 -0.63
CA ASN A 132 -7.45 -17.45 0.76
C ASN A 132 -8.25 -18.69 1.18
N GLU A 133 -9.51 -18.80 0.77
CA GLU A 133 -10.35 -19.99 0.99
C GLU A 133 -9.75 -21.23 0.30
N ALA A 134 -9.35 -21.09 -0.97
CA ALA A 134 -8.70 -22.18 -1.70
C ALA A 134 -7.39 -22.62 -1.04
N ARG A 135 -6.60 -21.67 -0.51
CA ARG A 135 -5.37 -21.96 0.24
C ARG A 135 -5.66 -22.69 1.55
N ALA A 136 -6.70 -22.29 2.29
CA ALA A 136 -7.11 -22.96 3.52
C ALA A 136 -7.51 -24.42 3.26
N VAL A 137 -8.31 -24.68 2.22
CA VAL A 137 -8.70 -26.04 1.81
C VAL A 137 -7.48 -26.88 1.43
N ARG A 138 -6.57 -26.33 0.61
CA ARG A 138 -5.32 -27.03 0.24
C ARG A 138 -4.49 -27.39 1.47
N SER A 139 -4.34 -26.47 2.41
CA SER A 139 -3.62 -26.71 3.66
C SER A 139 -4.24 -27.86 4.46
N GLN A 140 -5.57 -27.88 4.59
CA GLN A 140 -6.28 -28.95 5.31
C GLN A 140 -6.11 -30.31 4.64
N ILE A 141 -6.15 -30.38 3.31
CA ILE A 141 -5.90 -31.60 2.55
C ILE A 141 -4.47 -32.09 2.81
N TYR A 142 -3.46 -31.21 2.78
CA TYR A 142 -2.08 -31.61 3.06
C TYR A 142 -1.91 -32.15 4.49
N HIS A 143 -2.53 -31.52 5.50
CA HIS A 143 -2.53 -32.04 6.87
C HIS A 143 -3.18 -33.43 6.95
N GLN A 144 -4.30 -33.65 6.25
CA GLN A 144 -4.98 -34.94 6.23
C GLN A 144 -4.21 -36.04 5.49
N LEU A 145 -3.48 -35.70 4.43
CA LEU A 145 -2.71 -36.66 3.62
C LEU A 145 -1.32 -36.98 4.19
N LEU A 146 -0.69 -36.04 4.90
CA LEU A 146 0.69 -36.18 5.38
C LEU A 146 0.81 -36.39 6.90
N GLY A 147 -0.30 -36.37 7.65
CA GLY A 147 -0.34 -36.85 9.04
C GLY A 147 0.48 -36.05 10.05
N TYR A 148 0.63 -34.73 9.85
CA TYR A 148 1.13 -33.77 10.84
C TYR A 148 0.02 -32.82 11.27
#